data_AF-A0AAV2B566-F1
#
_entry.id   AF-A0AAV2B566-F1
#
_cell.length_a   1.000
_cell.length_b   1.000
_cell.length_c   1.000
_cell.angle_alpha   90.00
_cell.angle_beta   90.00
_cell.angle_gamma   90.00
#
_symmetry.space_group_name_H-M   'P 1'
#
loop_
_entity.id
_entity.type
_entity.pdbx_description
1 polymer ?
#
loop_
_entity_poly.entity_id
_entity_poly.type
_entity_poly.pdbx_seq_one_letter_code
_entity_poly.pdbx_strand_id
1 'polypeptide(L)'
;MRKKISGDLPDLKVQMHSAHDINIAAVLLALNFTNMPRPPYCATLLFELHEMSDATWAVRLLYLNSTDPLAGMGEPQVLELDDCSEFCPVENFTNQIQHLIPENWEQECQLHTSNTRGIQENSVLFRIMNNTSIRSHNLSRQD
;
A
#
# COMPACT_ATOMS: atom_id res chain seq x y z
N MET A 1 -5.67 5.50 -6.78
CA MET A 1 -6.56 5.01 -7.87
C MET A 1 -7.32 6.13 -8.55
N ARG A 2 -8.10 6.98 -7.84
CA ARG A 2 -8.84 8.11 -8.45
C ARG A 2 -8.02 9.00 -9.39
N LYS A 3 -6.80 9.40 -8.98
CA LYS A 3 -5.89 10.18 -9.84
C LYS A 3 -5.46 9.46 -11.13
N LYS A 4 -5.45 8.12 -11.15
CA LYS A 4 -5.17 7.34 -12.37
C LYS A 4 -6.40 7.33 -13.28
N ILE A 5 -7.59 7.19 -12.70
CA ILE A 5 -8.87 7.25 -13.41
C ILE A 5 -9.10 8.62 -14.03
N SER A 6 -8.77 9.72 -13.33
CA SER A 6 -8.91 11.09 -13.84
C SER A 6 -7.84 11.48 -14.87
N GLY A 7 -6.78 10.69 -15.02
CA GLY A 7 -5.64 11.01 -15.90
C GLY A 7 -4.61 11.97 -15.30
N ASP A 8 -4.71 12.29 -14.00
CA ASP A 8 -3.76 13.20 -13.31
C ASP A 8 -2.42 12.54 -12.97
N LEU A 9 -2.36 11.19 -12.97
CA LEU A 9 -1.11 10.45 -12.82
C LEU A 9 -0.49 10.16 -14.20
N PRO A 10 0.85 10.20 -14.33
CA PRO A 10 1.55 9.77 -15.54
C PRO A 10 1.24 8.31 -15.87
N ASP A 11 1.76 7.77 -17.00
CA ASP A 11 1.54 6.36 -17.37
C ASP A 11 2.28 5.36 -16.44
N LEU A 12 1.81 5.32 -15.20
CA LEU A 12 2.24 4.47 -14.12
C LEU A 12 1.24 3.32 -14.02
N LYS A 13 1.71 2.12 -14.36
CA LYS A 13 0.90 0.89 -14.34
C LYS A 13 1.04 0.12 -13.02
N VAL A 14 2.20 0.21 -12.37
CA VAL A 14 2.51 -0.54 -11.16
C VAL A 14 3.23 0.35 -10.16
N GLN A 15 2.82 0.28 -8.90
CA GLN A 15 3.51 0.85 -7.75
C GLN A 15 3.81 -0.28 -6.77
N MET A 16 5.05 -0.38 -6.32
CA MET A 16 5.49 -1.43 -5.40
C MET A 16 6.01 -0.79 -4.13
N HIS A 17 5.53 -1.27 -2.98
CA HIS A 17 5.96 -0.86 -1.67
C HIS A 17 6.56 -2.07 -0.95
N SER A 18 7.86 -2.02 -0.68
CA SER A 18 8.51 -3.02 0.16
C SER A 18 8.24 -2.69 1.62
N ALA A 19 7.66 -3.64 2.35
CA ALA A 19 7.20 -3.44 3.72
C ALA A 19 7.49 -4.67 4.58
N HIS A 20 7.19 -4.56 5.88
CA HIS A 20 7.31 -5.67 6.82
C HIS A 20 5.97 -6.42 6.96
N ASP A 21 6.04 -7.63 7.51
CA ASP A 21 4.88 -8.47 7.83
C ASP A 21 3.83 -7.71 8.66
N ILE A 22 4.27 -6.90 9.63
CA ILE A 22 3.39 -6.06 10.46
C ILE A 22 2.61 -5.02 9.64
N ASN A 23 3.17 -4.50 8.54
CA ASN A 23 2.47 -3.55 7.69
C ASN A 23 1.33 -4.25 6.93
N ILE A 24 1.60 -5.43 6.35
CA ILE A 24 0.59 -6.23 5.65
C ILE A 24 -0.51 -6.64 6.63
N ALA A 25 -0.15 -7.12 7.82
CA ALA A 25 -1.10 -7.51 8.86
C ALA A 25 -1.97 -6.31 9.29
N ALA A 26 -1.38 -5.12 9.45
CA ALA A 26 -2.13 -3.92 9.82
C ALA A 26 -3.12 -3.50 8.73
N VAL A 27 -2.74 -3.56 7.45
CA VAL A 27 -3.65 -3.26 6.33
C VAL A 27 -4.78 -4.28 6.25
N LEU A 28 -4.48 -5.58 6.36
CA LEU A 28 -5.50 -6.63 6.39
C LEU A 28 -6.49 -6.43 7.55
N LEU A 29 -5.97 -6.11 8.74
CA LEU A 29 -6.80 -5.83 9.91
C LEU A 29 -7.67 -4.58 9.71
N ALA A 30 -7.12 -3.50 9.16
CA ALA A 30 -7.86 -2.27 8.87
C ALA A 30 -8.99 -2.52 7.86
N LEU A 31 -8.78 -3.41 6.88
CA LEU A 31 -9.79 -3.85 5.93
C LEU A 31 -10.72 -4.95 6.47
N ASN A 32 -10.77 -5.14 7.79
CA ASN A 32 -11.63 -6.09 8.50
C ASN A 32 -11.30 -7.60 8.28
N PHE A 33 -10.13 -7.94 7.76
CA PHE A 33 -9.65 -9.33 7.67
C PHE A 33 -8.96 -9.75 8.98
N THR A 34 -9.74 -9.94 10.05
CA THR A 34 -9.23 -10.11 11.43
C THR A 34 -8.64 -11.50 11.73
N ASN A 35 -9.05 -12.53 10.99
CA ASN A 35 -8.72 -13.93 11.28
C ASN A 35 -7.62 -14.48 10.36
N MET A 36 -6.63 -13.65 10.01
CA MET A 36 -5.53 -14.02 9.12
C MET A 36 -4.31 -14.51 9.93
N PRO A 37 -3.59 -15.55 9.47
CA PRO A 37 -2.32 -15.93 10.07
C PRO A 37 -1.28 -14.82 9.87
N ARG A 38 -0.18 -14.86 10.66
CA ARG A 38 0.95 -13.95 10.43
C ARG A 38 1.39 -14.03 8.96
N PRO A 39 1.53 -12.89 8.25
CA PRO A 39 2.00 -12.91 6.88
C PRO A 39 3.34 -13.64 6.76
N PRO A 40 3.46 -14.66 5.89
CA PRO A 40 4.72 -15.33 5.67
C PRO A 40 5.73 -14.42 4.95
N TYR A 41 6.98 -14.87 4.86
CA TYR A 41 7.96 -14.20 4.00
C TYR A 41 7.43 -14.08 2.57
N CYS A 42 7.75 -12.95 1.93
CA CYS A 42 7.31 -12.63 0.58
C CYS A 42 5.78 -12.55 0.39
N ALA A 43 5.00 -12.52 1.49
CA ALA A 43 3.59 -12.22 1.39
C ALA A 43 3.36 -10.90 0.67
N THR A 44 2.39 -10.87 -0.24
CA THR A 44 2.12 -9.71 -1.09
C THR A 44 0.64 -9.42 -1.08
N LEU A 45 0.27 -8.18 -0.77
CA LEU A 45 -1.09 -7.67 -0.89
C LEU A 45 -1.17 -6.81 -2.16
N LEU A 46 -2.05 -7.19 -3.08
CA LEU A 46 -2.23 -6.51 -4.36
C LEU A 46 -3.57 -5.78 -4.37
N PHE A 47 -3.51 -4.59 -4.96
CA PHE A 47 -4.65 -3.74 -5.23
C PHE A 47 -4.70 -3.49 -6.74
N GLU A 48 -5.55 -4.21 -7.45
CA GLU A 48 -5.71 -4.06 -8.90
C GLU A 48 -6.86 -3.10 -9.20
N LEU A 49 -6.65 -2.23 -10.18
CA LEU A 49 -7.69 -1.35 -10.71
C LEU A 49 -8.07 -1.82 -12.11
N HIS A 50 -9.34 -2.17 -12.29
CA HIS A 50 -9.88 -2.71 -13.54
C HIS A 50 -10.89 -1.74 -14.15
N GLU A 51 -10.82 -1.58 -15.47
CA GLU A 51 -11.88 -0.96 -16.27
C GLU A 51 -12.84 -2.06 -16.71
N MET A 52 -14.12 -1.89 -16.38
CA MET A 52 -15.17 -2.87 -16.64
C MET A 52 -15.79 -2.66 -18.03
N SER A 53 -16.53 -3.66 -18.53
CA SER A 53 -17.15 -3.60 -19.86
C SER A 53 -18.16 -2.47 -20.05
N ASP A 54 -18.74 -1.98 -18.96
CA ASP A 54 -19.68 -0.86 -18.91
C ASP A 54 -18.98 0.50 -18.69
N ALA A 55 -17.66 0.56 -18.86
CA ALA A 55 -16.81 1.72 -18.61
C ALA A 55 -16.81 2.21 -17.15
N THR A 56 -17.27 1.38 -16.21
CA THR A 56 -17.06 1.63 -14.77
C THR A 56 -15.71 1.10 -14.31
N TRP A 57 -15.32 1.43 -13.08
CA TRP A 57 -14.05 1.00 -12.51
C TRP A 57 -14.27 0.16 -11.26
N ALA A 58 -13.52 -0.92 -11.14
CA ALA A 58 -13.54 -1.81 -9.98
C ALA A 58 -12.15 -2.04 -9.41
N VAL A 59 -12.09 -2.27 -8.11
CA VAL A 59 -10.91 -2.68 -7.36
C VAL A 59 -11.00 -4.16 -7.07
N ARG A 60 -9.92 -4.90 -7.34
CA ARG A 60 -9.77 -6.29 -6.94
C ARG A 60 -8.61 -6.42 -5.97
N LEU A 61 -8.85 -7.09 -4.85
CA LEU A 61 -7.84 -7.32 -3.82
C LEU A 61 -7.37 -8.77 -3.84
N LEU A 62 -6.07 -8.97 -3.89
CA LEU A 62 -5.46 -10.31 -3.88
C LEU A 62 -4.40 -10.41 -2.79
N TYR A 63 -4.32 -11.56 -2.14
CA TYR A 63 -3.32 -11.86 -1.14
C TYR A 63 -2.54 -13.11 -1.53
N LEU A 64 -1.23 -12.94 -1.77
CA LEU A 64 -0.32 -14.07 -1.93
C LEU A 64 0.29 -14.40 -0.58
N ASN A 65 0.07 -15.62 -0.12
CA ASN A 65 0.58 -16.15 1.14
C ASN A 65 1.59 -17.29 0.95
N SER A 66 2.33 -17.31 -0.16
CA SER A 66 3.35 -18.34 -0.41
C SER A 66 4.64 -18.04 0.36
N THR A 67 5.11 -19.01 1.15
CA THR A 67 6.41 -18.98 1.85
C THR A 67 7.60 -19.22 0.92
N ASP A 68 7.38 -19.80 -0.26
CA ASP A 68 8.41 -20.05 -1.27
C ASP A 68 7.84 -19.75 -2.68
N PRO A 69 7.67 -18.47 -3.01
CA PRO A 69 7.12 -18.08 -4.31
C PRO A 69 8.01 -18.45 -5.50
N LEU A 70 9.28 -18.80 -5.25
CA LEU A 70 10.22 -19.24 -6.29
C LEU A 70 10.02 -20.72 -6.66
N ALA A 71 9.64 -21.57 -5.71
CA ALA A 71 9.28 -22.96 -5.97
C ALA A 71 7.85 -23.14 -6.50
N GLY A 72 6.93 -22.26 -6.09
CA GLY A 72 5.56 -22.27 -6.55
C GLY A 72 4.77 -21.08 -6.00
N MET A 73 4.29 -20.22 -6.90
CA MET A 73 3.56 -19.00 -6.51
C MET A 73 2.19 -19.29 -5.91
N GLY A 74 1.58 -20.44 -6.25
CA GLY A 74 0.20 -20.76 -5.91
C GLY A 74 -0.81 -19.84 -6.63
N GLU A 75 -2.10 -20.03 -6.36
CA GLU A 75 -3.13 -19.09 -6.78
C GLU A 75 -3.31 -18.02 -5.68
N PRO A 76 -3.29 -16.72 -6.01
CA PRO A 76 -3.56 -15.66 -5.05
C PRO A 76 -4.96 -15.82 -4.44
N GLN A 77 -5.06 -15.63 -3.12
CA GLN A 77 -6.36 -15.61 -2.45
C GLN A 77 -7.08 -14.29 -2.81
N VAL A 78 -8.31 -14.39 -3.32
CA VAL A 78 -9.19 -13.24 -3.50
C VAL A 78 -9.68 -12.75 -2.14
N LEU A 79 -9.57 -11.44 -1.90
CA LEU A 79 -10.07 -10.80 -0.70
C LEU A 79 -11.32 -9.98 -1.05
N GLU A 80 -12.48 -10.42 -0.56
CA GLU A 80 -13.75 -9.72 -0.73
C GLU A 80 -14.03 -8.86 0.50
N LEU A 81 -14.27 -7.56 0.29
CA LEU A 81 -14.72 -6.66 1.34
C LEU A 81 -16.19 -6.88 1.64
N ASP A 82 -16.61 -6.52 2.86
CA ASP A 82 -18.02 -6.50 3.24
C ASP A 82 -18.84 -5.67 2.23
N ASP A 83 -20.00 -6.20 1.83
CA ASP A 83 -20.89 -5.63 0.82
C ASP A 83 -20.27 -5.41 -0.58
N CYS A 84 -19.19 -6.13 -0.90
CA CYS A 84 -18.57 -6.17 -2.22
C CYS A 84 -18.39 -7.61 -2.74
N SER A 85 -18.28 -7.73 -4.06
CA SER A 85 -17.77 -8.93 -4.73
C SER A 85 -16.27 -8.79 -5.02
N GLU A 86 -15.63 -9.84 -5.54
CA GLU A 86 -14.25 -9.83 -6.06
C GLU A 86 -13.85 -8.54 -6.81
N PHE A 87 -14.72 -8.07 -7.73
CA PHE A 87 -14.57 -6.78 -8.39
C PHE A 87 -15.45 -5.74 -7.69
N CYS A 88 -14.89 -5.03 -6.71
CA CYS A 88 -15.59 -4.06 -5.89
C CYS A 88 -15.63 -2.70 -6.60
N PRO A 89 -16.80 -2.09 -6.87
CA PRO A 89 -16.86 -0.77 -7.49
C PRO A 89 -16.02 0.26 -6.75
N VAL A 90 -15.25 1.09 -7.47
CA VAL A 90 -14.31 2.05 -6.86
C VAL A 90 -14.99 2.97 -5.84
N GLU A 91 -16.23 3.37 -6.08
CA GLU A 91 -16.98 4.21 -5.14
C GLU A 91 -17.34 3.47 -3.84
N ASN A 92 -17.78 2.21 -3.94
CA ASN A 92 -18.04 1.36 -2.78
C ASN A 92 -16.76 1.12 -1.99
N PHE A 93 -15.68 0.74 -2.67
CA PHE A 93 -14.37 0.56 -2.06
C PHE A 93 -13.91 1.83 -1.32
N THR A 94 -14.05 3.00 -1.96
CA THR A 94 -13.62 4.26 -1.35
C THR A 94 -14.42 4.58 -0.09
N ASN A 95 -15.75 4.39 -0.14
CA ASN A 95 -16.61 4.62 1.03
C ASN A 95 -16.25 3.68 2.19
N GLN A 96 -15.93 2.40 1.89
CA GLN A 96 -15.50 1.43 2.90
C GLN A 96 -14.20 1.86 3.58
N ILE A 97 -13.21 2.39 2.85
CA ILE A 97 -11.90 2.70 3.45
C ILE A 97 -11.77 4.15 3.94
N GLN A 98 -12.67 5.06 3.58
CA GLN A 98 -12.50 6.49 3.83
C GLN A 98 -12.31 6.80 5.32
N HIS A 99 -13.04 6.12 6.20
CA HIS A 99 -12.96 6.32 7.64
C HIS A 99 -11.65 5.83 8.28
N LEU A 100 -10.85 5.05 7.53
CA LEU A 100 -9.55 4.54 7.96
C LEU A 100 -8.39 5.48 7.60
N ILE A 101 -8.64 6.46 6.73
CA ILE A 101 -7.61 7.36 6.21
C ILE A 101 -7.61 8.62 7.08
N PRO A 102 -6.51 8.92 7.80
CA PRO A 102 -6.43 10.10 8.65
C PRO A 102 -6.47 11.38 7.80
N GLU A 103 -7.17 12.40 8.28
CA GLU A 103 -7.16 13.74 7.67
C GLU A 103 -5.94 14.52 8.13
N ASN A 104 -5.57 14.36 9.41
CA ASN A 104 -4.40 15.00 10.01
C ASN A 104 -3.76 14.05 11.02
N TRP A 105 -2.76 13.31 10.53
CA TRP A 105 -2.05 12.30 11.32
C TRP A 105 -1.47 12.85 12.63
N GLU A 106 -0.80 14.01 12.59
CA GLU A 106 -0.17 14.60 13.77
C GLU A 106 -1.19 14.96 14.85
N GLN A 107 -2.30 15.58 14.43
CA GLN A 107 -3.37 15.97 15.35
C GLN A 107 -4.09 14.74 15.92
N GLU A 108 -4.41 13.76 15.10
CA GLU A 108 -5.07 12.51 15.52
C GLU A 108 -4.20 11.70 16.47
N CYS A 109 -2.89 11.67 16.23
CA CYS A 109 -1.91 11.06 17.14
C CYS A 109 -1.60 11.92 18.38
N GLN A 110 -2.20 13.11 18.52
CA GLN A 110 -1.94 14.04 19.62
C GLN A 110 -0.43 14.34 19.77
N LEU A 111 0.28 14.37 18.65
CA LEU A 111 1.68 14.76 18.64
C LEU A 111 1.73 16.26 18.90
N HIS A 112 2.01 16.63 20.15
CA HIS A 112 2.30 18.01 20.47
C HIS A 112 3.50 18.43 19.60
N THR A 113 3.33 19.46 18.78
CA THR A 113 4.45 20.23 18.27
C THR A 113 5.07 20.97 19.45
N SER A 114 5.74 20.25 20.34
CA SER A 114 6.58 20.88 21.35
C SER A 114 7.57 21.70 20.55
N ASN A 115 7.51 23.01 20.73
CA ASN A 115 8.44 23.95 20.18
C ASN A 115 9.83 23.56 20.72
N THR A 116 10.54 22.69 20.01
CA THR A 116 11.88 22.23 20.39
C THR A 116 12.84 23.36 20.06
N ARG A 117 12.82 24.43 20.87
CA ARG A 117 13.99 25.27 21.03
C ARG A 117 15.04 24.43 21.75
N GLY A 118 15.87 23.75 20.96
CA GLY A 118 17.11 23.14 21.42
C GLY A 118 17.00 21.70 21.93
N ILE A 119 16.94 20.74 21.02
CA ILE A 119 17.76 19.53 21.16
C ILE A 119 18.56 19.45 19.87
N GLN A 120 19.86 19.57 20.05
CA GLN A 120 20.88 19.72 19.03
C GLN A 120 20.84 18.57 18.02
N GLU A 121 20.90 18.93 16.74
CA GLU A 121 21.13 18.05 15.60
C GLU A 121 22.31 17.10 15.90
N ASN A 122 22.03 15.81 16.15
CA ASN A 122 22.98 14.70 16.01
C ASN A 122 22.32 13.32 16.24
N SER A 123 21.09 13.10 15.77
CA SER A 123 20.56 11.73 15.70
C SER A 123 20.95 11.11 14.36
N VAL A 124 21.73 10.03 14.41
CA VAL A 124 22.09 9.20 13.24
C VAL A 124 20.83 8.72 12.50
N LEU A 125 19.71 8.60 13.22
CA LEU A 125 18.40 8.25 12.69
C LEU A 125 17.88 9.22 11.62
N PHE A 126 18.07 10.54 11.81
CA PHE A 126 17.58 11.53 10.84
C PHE A 126 18.38 11.51 9.54
N ARG A 127 19.67 11.16 9.62
CA ARG A 127 20.53 10.97 8.44
C ARG A 127 20.17 9.72 7.64
N ILE A 128 19.69 8.65 8.27
CA ILE A 128 19.30 7.42 7.57
C ILE A 128 18.01 7.64 6.77
N MET A 129 17.03 8.36 7.33
CA MET A 129 15.75 8.64 6.65
C MET A 129 15.91 9.57 5.44
N ASN A 130 16.82 10.54 5.49
CA ASN A 130 17.03 11.49 4.37
C ASN A 130 18.02 11.02 3.29
N ASN A 131 18.70 9.88 3.48
CA ASN A 131 19.72 9.39 2.53
C ASN A 131 19.27 8.18 1.70
N THR A 132 17.97 7.83 1.75
CA THR A 132 17.37 6.84 0.85
C THR A 132 16.56 7.53 -0.25
N SER A 133 17.17 8.51 -0.92
CA SER A 133 16.83 8.77 -2.31
C SER A 133 17.49 7.68 -3.13
N ILE A 134 16.70 6.74 -3.66
CA ILE A 134 17.16 5.80 -4.68
C ILE A 134 17.59 6.66 -5.88
N ARG A 135 18.88 6.94 -5.95
CA ARG A 135 19.52 7.57 -7.09
C ARG A 135 19.34 6.58 -8.24
N SER A 136 18.51 6.93 -9.21
CA SER A 136 18.43 6.24 -10.49
C SER A 136 19.84 6.21 -11.10
N HIS A 137 20.51 5.06 -10.99
CA HIS A 137 21.75 4.82 -11.72
C HIS A 137 21.37 4.68 -13.20
N ASN A 138 21.71 5.69 -13.99
CA ASN A 138 21.84 5.55 -15.43
C ASN A 138 22.88 4.45 -15.70
N LEU A 139 22.45 3.26 -16.10
CA LEU A 139 23.30 2.34 -16.82
C LEU A 139 23.43 2.87 -18.26
N SER A 140 24.47 3.66 -18.49
CA SER A 140 25.00 3.85 -19.83
C SER A 140 25.52 2.50 -20.33
N ARG A 141 24.86 1.98 -21.37
CA ARG A 141 25.37 0.98 -22.30
C ARG A 141 26.78 1.40 -22.73
N GLN A 142 27.78 0.57 -22.48
CA GLN A 142 29.06 0.62 -23.20
C GLN A 142 29.02 -0.57 -24.17
N ASP A 143 29.13 -0.23 -25.45
CA ASP A 143 29.48 -1.14 -26.54
C ASP A 143 30.93 -1.65 -26.38
#